data_AF-A0A2Z7APS8-F1
#
_entry.id   AF-A0A2Z7APS8-F1
#
_cell.length_a   1.000
_cell.length_b   1.000
_cell.length_c   1.000
_cell.angle_alpha   90.00
_cell.angle_beta   90.00
_cell.angle_gamma   90.00
#
_symmetry.space_group_name_H-M   'P 1'
#
loop_
_entity.id
_entity.type
_entity.pdbx_description
1 polymer ?
#
loop_
_entity_poly.entity_id
_entity_poly.type
_entity_poly.pdbx_seq_one_letter_code
_entity_poly.pdbx_strand_id
1 'polypeptide(L)'
;MDFPRNPFASFSLFLSILAILRLAPPSSSATDYTTLVYKGCAKQPLQDPTGVYSQALSSLFGTLIAQSSKSRFYKTTAGSSQTTITGLFQCRGDLSNVDCYSCVSRLPTLIDKLCGKPIAARIHLFGCYMLYEVSGFTQISGMEMLYKSCGGTNVGGAGFEERRDTALNSLENGMGSSVNGYYATSYDSVFVLGQCEGDVGNSDCVECVKQAVQRAQVECGSAISAQVYLHKCYISYSYYPNGVPRTPSSASDTSPSSSSGSNTGKTVAIIVGGAAGVGFLVIFMLFARGLFKKKDGL
;
A
#
# COMPACT_ATOMS: atom_id res chain seq x y z
N MET A 1 -20.63 32.61 -43.03
CA MET A 1 -21.06 31.23 -43.29
C MET A 1 -21.28 30.59 -41.94
N ASP A 2 -22.47 30.81 -41.39
CA ASP A 2 -22.86 30.39 -40.05
C ASP A 2 -23.35 28.94 -40.09
N PHE A 3 -22.66 28.07 -39.34
CA PHE A 3 -23.14 26.71 -39.12
C PHE A 3 -24.32 26.74 -38.12
N PRO A 4 -25.48 26.13 -38.45
CA PRO A 4 -26.58 26.07 -37.51
C PRO A 4 -26.21 25.18 -36.33
N ARG A 5 -26.08 25.78 -35.14
CA ARG A 5 -25.76 25.08 -33.89
C ARG A 5 -26.98 24.29 -33.43
N ASN A 6 -27.07 23.04 -33.89
CA ASN A 6 -28.21 22.17 -33.65
C ASN A 6 -28.28 21.80 -32.15
N PRO A 7 -29.31 22.21 -31.39
CA PRO A 7 -29.36 22.06 -29.93
C PRO A 7 -29.41 20.58 -29.49
N PHE A 8 -29.87 19.68 -30.37
CA PHE A 8 -29.90 18.23 -30.14
C PHE A 8 -28.50 17.60 -30.07
N ALA A 9 -27.53 18.12 -30.83
CA ALA A 9 -26.16 17.59 -30.83
C ALA A 9 -25.44 17.89 -29.50
N SER A 10 -25.69 19.08 -28.93
CA SER A 10 -25.14 19.47 -27.63
C SER A 10 -25.73 18.65 -26.47
N PHE A 11 -27.00 18.25 -26.57
CA PHE A 11 -27.69 17.44 -25.57
C PHE A 11 -27.20 15.99 -25.58
N SER A 12 -26.95 15.43 -26.77
CA SER A 12 -26.39 14.08 -26.94
C SER A 12 -24.95 13.98 -26.42
N LEU A 13 -24.13 15.03 -26.62
CA LEU A 13 -22.77 15.11 -26.07
C LEU A 13 -22.79 15.18 -24.53
N PHE A 14 -23.75 15.90 -23.94
CA PHE A 14 -23.91 15.97 -22.49
C PHE A 14 -24.37 14.65 -21.86
N LEU A 15 -25.30 13.93 -22.50
CA LEU A 15 -25.73 12.60 -22.02
C LEU A 15 -24.59 11.57 -22.07
N SER A 16 -23.76 11.63 -23.11
CA SER A 16 -22.61 10.73 -23.24
C SER A 16 -21.52 11.04 -22.22
N ILE A 17 -21.24 12.31 -21.93
CA ILE A 17 -20.31 12.72 -20.84
C ILE A 17 -20.86 12.30 -19.46
N LEU A 18 -22.16 12.44 -19.22
CA LEU A 18 -22.78 11.97 -17.96
C LEU A 18 -22.73 10.46 -17.82
N ALA A 19 -22.88 9.71 -18.91
CA ALA A 19 -22.74 8.26 -18.91
C ALA A 19 -21.29 7.83 -18.63
N ILE A 20 -20.29 8.51 -19.20
CA ILE A 20 -18.87 8.25 -18.93
C ILE A 20 -18.52 8.54 -17.45
N LEU A 21 -19.08 9.60 -16.87
CA LEU A 21 -18.85 9.95 -15.45
C LEU A 21 -19.52 8.97 -14.47
N ARG A 22 -20.54 8.22 -14.92
CA ARG A 22 -21.20 7.14 -14.15
C ARG A 22 -20.47 5.80 -14.25
N LEU A 23 -19.62 5.61 -15.27
CA LEU A 23 -18.77 4.42 -15.42
C LEU A 23 -17.40 4.56 -14.74
N ALA A 24 -17.01 5.76 -14.30
CA ALA A 24 -15.86 5.90 -13.43
C ALA A 24 -16.20 5.25 -12.08
N PRO A 25 -15.56 4.13 -11.69
CA PRO A 25 -15.73 3.61 -10.35
C PRO A 25 -15.36 4.73 -9.36
N PRO A 26 -16.06 4.84 -8.21
CA PRO A 26 -15.59 5.72 -7.15
C PRO A 26 -14.12 5.37 -6.91
N SER A 27 -13.24 6.38 -6.94
CA SER A 27 -11.85 6.20 -6.57
C SER A 27 -11.82 5.71 -5.13
N SER A 28 -11.76 4.39 -4.95
CA SER A 28 -11.26 3.79 -3.72
C SER A 28 -9.94 4.49 -3.46
N SER A 29 -9.75 5.09 -2.29
CA SER A 29 -8.42 5.51 -1.87
C SER A 29 -7.52 4.29 -2.02
N ALA A 30 -6.73 4.23 -3.09
CA ALA A 30 -5.85 3.10 -3.33
C ALA A 30 -4.94 3.04 -2.11
N THR A 31 -4.93 1.92 -1.40
CA THR A 31 -4.01 1.71 -0.29
C THR A 31 -2.61 2.02 -0.81
N ASP A 32 -1.96 3.06 -0.28
CA ASP A 32 -0.65 3.46 -0.78
C ASP A 32 0.37 2.37 -0.45
N TYR A 33 0.74 1.62 -1.49
CA TYR A 33 1.72 0.54 -1.42
C TYR A 33 3.01 0.87 -2.20
N THR A 34 3.11 2.07 -2.77
CA THR A 34 4.23 2.45 -3.65
C THR A 34 5.10 3.56 -3.11
N THR A 35 4.72 4.20 -2.01
CA THR A 35 5.56 5.19 -1.33
C THR A 35 6.84 4.57 -0.79
N LEU A 36 7.95 5.30 -0.98
CA LEU A 36 9.28 4.93 -0.52
C LEU A 36 9.35 5.00 1.01
N VAL A 37 9.84 3.92 1.61
CA VAL A 37 10.07 3.82 3.05
C VAL A 37 11.56 3.97 3.36
N TYR A 38 12.39 3.18 2.71
CA TYR A 38 13.82 3.07 3.03
C TYR A 38 14.62 2.70 1.78
N LYS A 39 15.84 3.24 1.71
CA LYS A 39 16.87 2.82 0.75
C LYS A 39 18.15 2.45 1.48
N GLY A 40 18.74 1.32 1.09
CA GLY A 40 20.09 0.92 1.46
C GLY A 40 20.90 0.66 0.20
N CYS A 41 22.03 1.35 0.05
CA CYS A 41 22.94 1.15 -1.09
C CYS A 41 24.33 0.84 -0.54
N ALA A 42 25.02 -0.16 -1.08
CA ALA A 42 26.43 -0.36 -0.76
C ALA A 42 27.25 0.85 -1.22
N LYS A 43 28.33 1.15 -0.48
CA LYS A 43 29.23 2.27 -0.82
C LYS A 43 30.10 1.96 -2.03
N GLN A 44 30.38 0.67 -2.26
CA GLN A 44 31.23 0.21 -3.34
C GLN A 44 30.44 0.20 -4.66
N PRO A 45 30.95 0.88 -5.71
CA PRO A 45 30.35 0.81 -7.02
C PRO A 45 30.59 -0.56 -7.66
N LEU A 46 29.64 -0.99 -8.49
CA LEU A 46 29.79 -2.17 -9.33
C LEU A 46 30.79 -1.87 -10.45
N GLN A 47 31.92 -2.57 -10.45
CA GLN A 47 32.90 -2.48 -11.54
C GLN A 47 32.49 -3.40 -12.68
N ASP A 48 32.10 -2.83 -13.81
CA ASP A 48 31.53 -3.56 -14.94
C ASP A 48 32.10 -3.09 -16.30
N PRO A 49 33.42 -3.25 -16.53
CA PRO A 49 34.05 -2.78 -17.78
C PRO A 49 33.55 -3.51 -19.03
N THR A 50 33.08 -4.75 -18.89
CA THR A 50 32.61 -5.60 -19.99
C THR A 50 31.08 -5.63 -20.14
N GLY A 51 30.33 -5.01 -19.21
CA GLY A 51 28.86 -4.97 -19.22
C GLY A 51 28.18 -6.25 -18.72
N VAL A 52 28.94 -7.26 -18.30
CA VAL A 52 28.42 -8.57 -17.88
C VAL A 52 27.56 -8.47 -16.62
N TYR A 53 27.95 -7.62 -15.66
CA TYR A 53 27.15 -7.44 -14.45
C TYR A 53 25.85 -6.70 -14.74
N SER A 54 25.88 -5.66 -15.57
CA SER A 54 24.68 -4.94 -15.98
C SER A 54 23.69 -5.86 -16.69
N GLN A 55 24.18 -6.77 -17.54
CA GLN A 55 23.33 -7.77 -18.20
C GLN A 55 22.74 -8.78 -17.21
N ALA A 56 23.55 -9.30 -16.28
CA ALA A 56 23.10 -10.22 -15.24
C ALA A 56 22.04 -9.56 -14.34
N LEU A 57 22.25 -8.30 -13.93
CA LEU A 57 21.32 -7.54 -13.10
C LEU A 57 20.01 -7.25 -13.83
N SER A 58 20.08 -6.90 -15.12
CA SER A 58 18.87 -6.72 -15.94
C SER A 58 18.05 -8.01 -16.06
N SER A 59 18.73 -9.15 -16.28
CA SER A 59 18.08 -10.47 -16.32
C SER A 59 17.45 -10.85 -14.98
N LEU A 60 18.16 -10.58 -13.88
CA LEU A 60 17.67 -10.79 -12.51
C LEU A 60 16.39 -9.99 -12.26
N PHE A 61 16.40 -8.68 -12.54
CA PHE A 61 15.22 -7.84 -12.36
C PHE A 61 14.04 -8.26 -13.22
N GLY A 62 14.28 -8.62 -14.49
CA GLY A 62 13.22 -9.16 -15.36
C GLY A 62 12.58 -10.43 -14.79
N THR A 63 13.40 -11.34 -14.25
CA THR A 63 12.93 -12.57 -13.60
C THR A 63 12.13 -12.27 -12.34
N LEU A 64 12.63 -11.41 -11.45
CA LEU A 64 11.93 -11.02 -10.21
C LEU A 64 10.57 -10.38 -10.51
N ILE A 65 10.52 -9.46 -11.48
CA ILE A 65 9.27 -8.83 -11.92
C ILE A 65 8.30 -9.89 -12.46
N ALA A 66 8.75 -10.79 -13.34
CA ALA A 66 7.88 -11.82 -13.88
C ALA A 66 7.28 -12.71 -12.78
N GLN A 67 8.07 -13.08 -11.77
CA GLN A 67 7.63 -13.95 -10.66
C GLN A 67 6.68 -13.25 -9.68
N SER A 68 6.75 -11.93 -9.55
CA SER A 68 5.82 -11.15 -8.71
C SER A 68 4.35 -11.23 -9.14
N SER A 69 4.09 -11.64 -10.40
CA SER A 69 2.73 -11.93 -10.87
C SER A 69 2.17 -13.28 -10.37
N LYS A 70 3.01 -14.13 -9.76
CA LYS A 70 2.67 -15.50 -9.36
C LYS A 70 2.83 -15.73 -7.87
N SER A 71 3.82 -15.10 -7.25
CA SER A 71 4.17 -15.25 -5.85
C SER A 71 4.41 -13.90 -5.19
N ARG A 72 4.30 -13.86 -3.86
CA ARG A 72 4.64 -12.69 -3.03
C ARG A 72 6.09 -12.67 -2.58
N PHE A 73 6.82 -13.75 -2.79
CA PHE A 73 8.24 -13.86 -2.52
C PHE A 73 8.90 -14.71 -3.60
N TYR A 74 10.07 -14.28 -4.05
CA TYR A 74 10.94 -15.10 -4.89
C TYR A 74 12.38 -14.64 -4.72
N LYS A 75 13.29 -15.62 -4.62
CA LYS A 75 14.73 -15.42 -4.51
C LYS A 75 15.41 -16.25 -5.59
N THR A 76 16.35 -15.64 -6.29
CA THR A 76 17.07 -16.30 -7.39
C THR A 76 18.45 -15.68 -7.58
N THR A 77 19.23 -16.27 -8.47
CA THR A 77 20.57 -15.83 -8.83
C THR A 77 20.68 -15.63 -10.34
N ALA A 78 21.48 -14.66 -10.77
CA ALA A 78 21.86 -14.48 -12.17
C ALA A 78 23.38 -14.31 -12.30
N GLY A 79 23.92 -14.61 -13.48
CA GLY A 79 25.37 -14.53 -13.75
C GLY A 79 26.08 -15.87 -13.65
N SER A 80 27.41 -15.83 -13.71
CA SER A 80 28.32 -16.97 -13.60
C SER A 80 29.25 -16.80 -12.41
N SER A 81 29.85 -17.87 -11.85
CA SER A 81 30.69 -17.91 -10.63
C SER A 81 31.08 -16.55 -10.00
N GLN A 82 31.99 -15.78 -10.61
CA GLN A 82 32.49 -14.50 -10.08
C GLN A 82 31.56 -13.29 -10.29
N THR A 83 30.61 -13.39 -11.21
CA THR A 83 29.60 -12.38 -11.55
C THR A 83 28.22 -12.72 -10.98
N THR A 84 28.14 -13.70 -10.07
CA THR A 84 26.87 -14.14 -9.49
C THR A 84 26.25 -13.01 -8.67
N ILE A 85 25.00 -12.68 -8.99
CA ILE A 85 24.18 -11.72 -8.26
C ILE A 85 22.99 -12.49 -7.69
N THR A 86 22.86 -12.49 -6.37
CA THR A 86 21.66 -12.98 -5.70
C THR A 86 20.68 -11.83 -5.59
N GLY A 87 19.40 -12.08 -5.86
CA GLY A 87 18.37 -11.09 -5.63
C GLY A 87 17.04 -11.71 -5.24
N LEU A 88 16.22 -10.90 -4.60
CA LEU A 88 14.89 -11.28 -4.18
C LEU A 88 13.95 -10.09 -4.23
N PHE A 89 12.65 -10.41 -4.32
CA PHE A 89 11.60 -9.48 -3.93
C PHE A 89 10.74 -10.09 -2.84
N GLN A 90 10.11 -9.24 -2.05
CA GLN A 90 9.07 -9.60 -1.09
C GLN A 90 7.98 -8.54 -1.16
N CYS A 91 6.77 -8.96 -1.50
CA CYS A 91 5.55 -8.16 -1.37
C CYS A 91 4.93 -8.34 0.00
N ARG A 92 4.14 -7.37 0.44
CA ARG A 92 3.32 -7.45 1.65
C ARG A 92 2.29 -8.57 1.49
N GLY A 93 2.08 -9.33 2.55
CA GLY A 93 1.33 -10.60 2.49
C GLY A 93 -0.15 -10.44 2.10
N ASP A 94 -0.74 -9.27 2.32
CA ASP A 94 -2.13 -8.92 2.00
C ASP A 94 -2.32 -8.44 0.55
N LEU A 95 -1.26 -8.18 -0.21
CA LEU A 95 -1.39 -7.71 -1.59
C LEU A 95 -1.89 -8.81 -2.53
N SER A 96 -2.65 -8.41 -3.55
CA SER A 96 -2.93 -9.25 -4.71
C SER A 96 -1.65 -9.43 -5.54
N ASN A 97 -1.58 -10.46 -6.38
CA ASN A 97 -0.44 -10.60 -7.31
C ASN A 97 -0.36 -9.45 -8.32
N VAL A 98 -1.49 -8.81 -8.64
CA VAL A 98 -1.52 -7.63 -9.52
C VAL A 98 -0.88 -6.42 -8.83
N ASP A 99 -1.22 -6.16 -7.57
CA ASP A 99 -0.62 -5.08 -6.79
C ASP A 99 0.85 -5.36 -6.47
N CYS A 100 1.19 -6.62 -6.18
CA CYS A 100 2.56 -7.06 -6.00
C CYS A 100 3.40 -6.78 -7.26
N TYR A 101 2.91 -7.16 -8.45
CA TYR A 101 3.56 -6.84 -9.71
C TYR A 101 3.71 -5.33 -9.96
N SER A 102 2.64 -4.56 -9.71
CA SER A 102 2.64 -3.10 -9.81
C SER A 102 3.67 -2.45 -8.88
N CYS A 103 3.84 -2.99 -7.68
CA CYS A 103 4.83 -2.54 -6.72
C CYS A 103 6.26 -2.90 -7.16
N VAL A 104 6.51 -4.18 -7.47
CA VAL A 104 7.85 -4.70 -7.79
C VAL A 104 8.41 -4.11 -9.08
N SER A 105 7.57 -3.88 -10.08
CA SER A 105 7.97 -3.29 -11.37
C SER A 105 8.57 -1.87 -11.25
N ARG A 106 8.30 -1.16 -10.16
CA ARG A 106 8.87 0.17 -9.90
C ARG A 106 10.29 0.13 -9.37
N LEU A 107 10.66 -0.97 -8.71
CA LEU A 107 11.88 -1.06 -7.91
C LEU A 107 13.16 -0.92 -8.74
N PRO A 108 13.32 -1.53 -9.93
CA PRO A 108 14.55 -1.36 -10.73
C PRO A 108 14.85 0.10 -11.09
N THR A 109 13.81 0.86 -11.47
CA THR A 109 13.97 2.29 -11.79
C THR A 109 14.34 3.10 -10.56
N LEU A 110 13.77 2.76 -9.39
CA LEU A 110 14.10 3.42 -8.13
C LEU A 110 15.52 3.06 -7.65
N ILE A 111 15.95 1.82 -7.82
CA ILE A 111 17.32 1.38 -7.54
C ILE A 111 18.30 2.21 -8.36
N ASP A 112 18.10 2.30 -9.68
CA ASP A 112 18.98 3.05 -10.58
C ASP A 112 19.03 4.54 -10.19
N LYS A 113 17.88 5.17 -9.95
CA LYS A 113 17.81 6.60 -9.59
C LYS A 113 18.38 6.92 -8.21
N LEU A 114 18.18 6.05 -7.22
CA LEU A 114 18.48 6.36 -5.81
C LEU A 114 19.81 5.79 -5.31
N CYS A 115 20.33 4.77 -5.99
CA CYS A 115 21.59 4.10 -5.66
C CYS A 115 22.61 4.11 -6.81
N GLY A 116 22.21 4.39 -8.06
CA GLY A 116 23.06 4.15 -9.22
C GLY A 116 23.25 2.65 -9.44
N LYS A 117 24.51 2.20 -9.48
CA LYS A 117 24.87 0.78 -9.66
C LYS A 117 25.86 0.31 -8.58
N PRO A 118 25.43 0.14 -7.33
CA PRO A 118 26.28 -0.40 -6.27
C PRO A 118 26.38 -1.93 -6.37
N ILE A 119 27.31 -2.52 -5.61
CA ILE A 119 27.43 -4.00 -5.50
C ILE A 119 26.28 -4.65 -4.70
N ALA A 120 25.51 -3.87 -3.96
CA ALA A 120 24.28 -4.32 -3.31
C ALA A 120 23.32 -3.14 -3.14
N ALA A 121 22.02 -3.37 -3.30
CA ALA A 121 21.00 -2.36 -3.02
C ALA A 121 19.71 -2.99 -2.51
N ARG A 122 19.04 -2.27 -1.62
CA ARG A 122 17.69 -2.53 -1.13
C ARG A 122 16.84 -1.28 -1.27
N ILE A 123 15.73 -1.38 -1.98
CA ILE A 123 14.69 -0.35 -2.00
C ILE A 123 13.42 -0.95 -1.41
N HIS A 124 12.87 -0.30 -0.39
CA HIS A 124 11.68 -0.73 0.32
C HIS A 124 10.56 0.30 0.14
N LEU A 125 9.43 -0.15 -0.40
CA LEU A 125 8.17 0.58 -0.51
C LEU A 125 7.16 -0.01 0.49
N PHE A 126 6.05 0.67 0.77
CA PHE A 126 5.03 0.14 1.70
C PHE A 126 4.46 -1.23 1.33
N GLY A 127 4.44 -1.55 0.03
CA GLY A 127 3.88 -2.80 -0.49
C GLY A 127 4.90 -3.87 -0.80
N CYS A 128 6.16 -3.53 -0.99
CA CYS A 128 7.16 -4.48 -1.45
C CYS A 128 8.58 -3.93 -1.31
N TYR A 129 9.55 -4.82 -1.33
CA TYR A 129 10.94 -4.45 -1.49
C TYR A 129 11.68 -5.40 -2.43
N MET A 130 12.82 -4.92 -2.93
CA MET A 130 13.76 -5.70 -3.71
C MET A 130 15.14 -5.49 -3.13
N LEU A 131 15.87 -6.59 -2.99
CA LEU A 131 17.25 -6.63 -2.54
C LEU A 131 18.05 -7.39 -3.59
N TYR A 132 19.21 -6.87 -3.98
CA TYR A 132 20.22 -7.65 -4.68
C TYR A 132 21.59 -7.46 -4.03
N GLU A 133 22.41 -8.50 -4.12
CA GLU A 133 23.75 -8.58 -3.57
C GLU A 133 24.64 -9.32 -4.55
N VAL A 134 25.76 -8.71 -4.94
CA VAL A 134 26.81 -9.38 -5.70
C VAL A 134 27.56 -10.35 -4.77
N SER A 135 27.99 -11.48 -5.32
CA SER A 135 28.80 -12.48 -4.61
C SER A 135 29.98 -11.84 -3.87
N GLY A 136 30.18 -12.25 -2.62
CA GLY A 136 31.21 -11.68 -1.73
C GLY A 136 30.78 -10.45 -0.94
N PHE A 137 29.54 -9.95 -1.11
CA PHE A 137 29.01 -8.89 -0.25
C PHE A 137 28.91 -9.37 1.21
N THR A 138 29.31 -8.51 2.15
CA THR A 138 29.30 -8.80 3.58
C THR A 138 27.89 -9.05 4.07
N GLN A 139 27.65 -10.22 4.65
CA GLN A 139 26.34 -10.57 5.18
C GLN A 139 26.03 -9.75 6.44
N ILE A 140 24.82 -9.21 6.46
CA ILE A 140 24.28 -8.43 7.58
C ILE A 140 23.42 -9.36 8.44
N SER A 141 23.46 -9.18 9.76
CA SER A 141 22.59 -9.95 10.66
C SER A 141 21.13 -9.75 10.29
N GLY A 142 20.33 -10.82 10.27
CA GLY A 142 18.89 -10.74 10.01
C GLY A 142 18.14 -9.83 10.99
N MET A 143 18.74 -9.62 12.16
CA MET A 143 18.25 -8.84 13.27
C MET A 143 18.75 -7.39 13.30
N GLU A 144 19.63 -7.01 12.36
CA GLU A 144 20.13 -5.65 12.27
C GLU A 144 18.99 -4.69 11.91
N MET A 145 18.86 -3.61 12.68
CA MET A 145 17.88 -2.57 12.39
C MET A 145 18.35 -1.72 11.22
N LEU A 146 17.57 -1.72 10.14
CA LEU A 146 17.87 -0.96 8.94
C LEU A 146 17.22 0.42 8.95
N TYR A 147 15.99 0.51 9.46
CA TYR A 147 15.21 1.74 9.43
C TYR A 147 14.11 1.74 10.48
N LYS A 148 13.75 2.94 10.95
CA LYS A 148 12.58 3.17 11.77
C LYS A 148 11.86 4.44 11.36
N SER A 149 10.55 4.46 11.54
CA SER A 149 9.72 5.65 11.45
C SER A 149 8.74 5.65 12.60
N CYS A 150 8.72 6.72 13.39
CA CYS A 150 7.80 6.89 14.51
C CYS A 150 6.84 8.05 14.18
N GLY A 151 5.56 7.87 14.48
CA GLY A 151 4.53 8.91 14.32
C GLY A 151 4.54 9.91 15.46
N GLY A 152 3.55 10.82 15.43
CA GLY A 152 3.33 11.78 16.51
C GLY A 152 2.99 11.10 17.84
N THR A 153 3.16 11.85 18.93
CA THR A 153 2.79 11.44 20.28
C THR A 153 1.49 12.14 20.72
N ASN A 154 0.90 11.68 21.82
CA ASN A 154 -0.19 12.40 22.55
C ASN A 154 -1.59 12.44 21.90
N VAL A 155 -1.88 11.62 20.88
CA VAL A 155 -3.24 11.48 20.30
C VAL A 155 -3.95 10.19 20.77
N GLY A 156 -3.22 9.25 21.35
CA GLY A 156 -3.76 7.93 21.75
C GLY A 156 -4.67 7.94 22.98
N GLY A 157 -4.67 9.03 23.76
CA GLY A 157 -5.38 9.13 25.03
C GLY A 157 -4.79 8.23 26.13
N ALA A 158 -5.44 8.23 27.30
CA ALA A 158 -5.09 7.35 28.40
C ALA A 158 -5.22 5.87 27.99
N GLY A 159 -4.30 5.01 28.43
CA GLY A 159 -4.30 3.58 28.12
C GLY A 159 -3.88 3.23 26.69
N PHE A 160 -3.36 4.17 25.90
CA PHE A 160 -2.84 3.87 24.56
C PHE A 160 -1.70 2.86 24.59
N GLU A 161 -0.72 3.03 25.48
CA GLU A 161 0.46 2.15 25.54
C GLU A 161 0.07 0.72 25.89
N GLU A 162 -0.86 0.54 26.83
CA GLU A 162 -1.42 -0.78 27.17
C GLU A 162 -2.11 -1.45 25.98
N ARG A 163 -2.92 -0.69 25.22
CA ARG A 163 -3.57 -1.20 24.01
C ARG A 163 -2.56 -1.55 22.92
N ARG A 164 -1.54 -0.71 22.73
CA ARG A 164 -0.45 -0.96 21.78
C ARG A 164 0.32 -2.21 22.16
N ASP A 165 0.73 -2.35 23.42
CA ASP A 165 1.51 -3.49 23.87
C ASP A 165 0.69 -4.79 23.84
N THR A 166 -0.61 -4.72 24.10
CA THR A 166 -1.53 -5.85 23.92
C THR A 166 -1.68 -6.25 22.45
N ALA A 167 -1.76 -5.27 21.55
CA ALA A 167 -1.80 -5.52 20.11
C ALA A 167 -0.48 -6.16 19.63
N LEU A 168 0.67 -5.63 20.05
CA LEU A 168 1.99 -6.17 19.69
C LEU A 168 2.22 -7.57 20.27
N ASN A 169 1.77 -7.85 21.49
CA ASN A 169 1.82 -9.21 22.04
C ASN A 169 0.91 -10.17 21.25
N SER A 170 -0.25 -9.70 20.79
CA SER A 170 -1.12 -10.50 19.92
C SER A 170 -0.48 -10.76 18.55
N LEU A 171 0.29 -9.80 18.01
CA LEU A 171 1.10 -9.99 16.82
C LEU A 171 2.15 -11.09 17.03
N GLU A 172 2.96 -11.00 18.09
CA GLU A 172 4.02 -11.97 18.39
C GLU A 172 3.48 -13.40 18.51
N ASN A 173 2.36 -13.58 19.22
CA ASN A 173 1.73 -14.89 19.37
C ASN A 173 1.14 -15.40 18.05
N GLY A 174 0.56 -14.51 17.25
CA GLY A 174 -0.01 -14.84 15.94
C GLY A 174 1.04 -15.23 14.90
N MET A 175 2.26 -14.69 14.98
CA MET A 175 3.35 -15.02 14.06
C MET A 175 3.67 -16.52 14.02
N GLY A 176 3.49 -17.25 15.13
CA GLY A 176 3.71 -18.70 15.18
C GLY A 176 2.80 -19.51 14.26
N SER A 177 1.65 -18.95 13.88
CA SER A 177 0.68 -19.52 12.93
C SER A 177 0.60 -18.72 11.63
N SER A 178 1.57 -17.83 11.37
CA SER A 178 1.56 -16.98 10.19
C SER A 178 1.68 -17.81 8.91
N VAL A 179 1.00 -17.36 7.86
CA VAL A 179 1.12 -17.96 6.52
C VAL A 179 2.14 -17.15 5.74
N ASN A 180 3.20 -17.80 5.26
CA ASN A 180 4.30 -17.16 4.54
C ASN A 180 4.95 -15.99 5.31
N GLY A 181 5.02 -16.11 6.64
CA GLY A 181 5.68 -15.13 7.49
C GLY A 181 4.97 -13.78 7.55
N TYR A 182 3.67 -13.68 7.22
CA TYR A 182 2.88 -12.45 7.37
C TYR A 182 1.72 -12.67 8.35
N TYR A 183 1.55 -11.73 9.27
CA TYR A 183 0.40 -11.71 10.18
C TYR A 183 -0.02 -10.27 10.43
N ALA A 184 -1.33 -10.04 10.47
CA ALA A 184 -1.91 -8.75 10.81
C ALA A 184 -3.10 -8.97 11.73
N THR A 185 -3.25 -8.11 12.71
CA THR A 185 -4.35 -8.15 13.67
C THR A 185 -4.64 -6.75 14.20
N SER A 186 -5.68 -6.63 15.01
CA SER A 186 -6.01 -5.39 15.70
C SER A 186 -6.45 -5.69 17.11
N TYR A 187 -6.09 -4.79 18.03
CA TYR A 187 -6.64 -4.79 19.38
C TYR A 187 -7.21 -3.40 19.67
N ASP A 188 -8.52 -3.35 19.93
CA ASP A 188 -9.29 -2.11 20.08
C ASP A 188 -9.07 -1.14 18.89
N SER A 189 -8.35 -0.04 19.13
CA SER A 189 -8.08 1.04 18.19
C SER A 189 -6.66 0.98 17.59
N VAL A 190 -5.91 -0.10 17.84
CA VAL A 190 -4.55 -0.29 17.32
C VAL A 190 -4.54 -1.44 16.32
N PHE A 191 -4.13 -1.12 15.08
CA PHE A 191 -3.81 -2.12 14.07
C PHE A 191 -2.33 -2.43 14.10
N VAL A 192 -1.97 -3.69 13.94
CA VAL A 192 -0.58 -4.17 13.89
C VAL A 192 -0.40 -5.14 12.74
N LEU A 193 0.78 -5.12 12.13
CA LEU A 193 1.23 -6.18 11.24
C LEU A 193 2.71 -6.48 11.46
N GLY A 194 3.08 -7.70 11.14
CA GLY A 194 4.44 -8.23 11.20
C GLY A 194 4.69 -9.06 9.97
N GLN A 195 5.88 -8.95 9.42
CA GLN A 195 6.26 -9.73 8.26
C GLN A 195 7.74 -10.09 8.23
N CYS A 196 8.03 -11.34 7.92
CA CYS A 196 9.36 -11.87 7.67
C CYS A 196 9.66 -12.00 6.17
N GLU A 197 10.94 -12.04 5.81
CA GLU A 197 11.40 -12.47 4.50
C GLU A 197 11.02 -13.95 4.27
N GLY A 198 10.56 -14.28 3.07
CA GLY A 198 9.93 -15.57 2.80
C GLY A 198 10.83 -16.81 2.86
N ASP A 199 12.15 -16.66 3.01
CA ASP A 199 13.09 -17.77 3.23
C ASP A 199 13.50 -17.95 4.71
N VAL A 200 12.92 -17.15 5.61
CA VAL A 200 13.16 -17.26 7.06
C VAL A 200 12.30 -18.38 7.65
N GLY A 201 12.91 -19.26 8.44
CA GLY A 201 12.21 -20.33 9.15
C GLY A 201 11.22 -19.78 10.19
N ASN A 202 10.17 -20.54 10.51
CA ASN A 202 9.09 -20.06 11.38
C ASN A 202 9.58 -19.61 12.77
N SER A 203 10.51 -20.36 13.39
CA SER A 203 11.09 -20.00 14.69
C SER A 203 11.85 -18.68 14.63
N ASP A 204 12.69 -18.51 13.60
CA ASP A 204 13.53 -17.33 13.41
C ASP A 204 12.69 -16.11 13.04
N CYS A 205 11.57 -16.35 12.35
CA CYS A 205 10.59 -15.33 12.03
C CYS A 205 9.90 -14.78 13.29
N VAL A 206 9.43 -15.67 14.18
CA VAL A 206 8.85 -15.27 15.47
C VAL A 206 9.86 -14.48 16.29
N GLU A 207 11.12 -14.94 16.36
CA GLU A 207 12.17 -14.23 17.11
C GLU A 207 12.50 -12.87 16.50
N CYS A 208 12.56 -12.77 15.17
CA CYS A 208 12.81 -11.51 14.48
C CYS A 208 11.69 -10.50 14.78
N VAL A 209 10.43 -10.92 14.74
CA VAL A 209 9.29 -10.04 15.06
C VAL A 209 9.33 -9.60 16.52
N LYS A 210 9.62 -10.49 17.47
CA LYS A 210 9.81 -10.12 18.90
C LYS A 210 10.89 -9.06 19.07
N GLN A 211 12.02 -9.23 18.40
CA GLN A 211 13.07 -8.24 18.45
C GLN A 211 12.63 -6.90 17.83
N ALA A 212 11.90 -6.92 16.71
CA ALA A 212 11.36 -5.72 16.09
C ALA A 212 10.34 -4.99 17.02
N VAL A 213 9.53 -5.74 17.78
CA VAL A 213 8.63 -5.20 18.82
C VAL A 213 9.43 -4.50 19.93
N GLN A 214 10.44 -5.17 20.49
CA GLN A 214 11.30 -4.58 21.52
C GLN A 214 11.97 -3.30 21.02
N ARG A 215 12.47 -3.31 19.77
CA ARG A 215 13.03 -2.13 19.12
C ARG A 215 11.98 -1.03 19.00
N ALA A 216 10.75 -1.32 18.60
CA ALA A 216 9.71 -0.30 18.51
C ALA A 216 9.37 0.34 19.87
N GLN A 217 9.37 -0.44 20.95
CA GLN A 217 9.14 0.08 22.30
C GLN A 217 10.25 1.05 22.74
N VAL A 218 11.52 0.68 22.52
CA VAL A 218 12.67 1.52 22.89
C VAL A 218 12.80 2.74 21.98
N GLU A 219 12.61 2.55 20.68
CA GLU A 219 12.96 3.56 19.67
C GLU A 219 11.84 4.53 19.33
N CYS A 220 10.58 4.15 19.57
CA CYS A 220 9.41 4.96 19.26
C CYS A 220 8.58 5.35 20.49
N GLY A 221 8.93 4.88 21.70
CA GLY A 221 8.34 5.34 22.96
C GLY A 221 6.81 5.35 22.89
N SER A 222 6.18 6.50 23.16
CA SER A 222 4.72 6.68 23.15
C SER A 222 4.11 7.07 21.80
N ALA A 223 4.83 6.88 20.68
CA ALA A 223 4.33 7.19 19.35
C ALA A 223 3.04 6.41 19.03
N ILE A 224 2.09 7.06 18.38
CA ILE A 224 0.79 6.45 18.04
C ILE A 224 0.85 5.54 16.81
N SER A 225 1.95 5.58 16.08
CA SER A 225 2.24 4.70 14.97
C SER A 225 3.75 4.48 14.89
N ALA A 226 4.18 3.30 14.47
CA ALA A 226 5.57 3.10 14.12
C ALA A 226 5.72 2.06 13.04
N GLN A 227 6.85 2.13 12.33
CA GLN A 227 7.34 1.07 11.46
C GLN A 227 8.80 0.83 11.81
N VAL A 228 9.16 -0.42 12.09
CA VAL A 228 10.52 -0.82 12.45
C VAL A 228 10.94 -1.95 11.53
N TYR A 229 11.99 -1.70 10.75
CA TYR A 229 12.51 -2.62 9.75
C TYR A 229 13.85 -3.17 10.22
N LEU A 230 13.86 -4.47 10.51
CA LEU A 230 15.08 -5.26 10.60
C LEU A 230 15.46 -5.78 9.21
N HIS A 231 16.62 -6.42 9.10
CA HIS A 231 17.08 -6.95 7.82
C HIS A 231 16.14 -8.04 7.28
N LYS A 232 15.67 -8.97 8.13
CA LYS A 232 14.84 -10.11 7.74
C LYS A 232 13.37 -10.05 8.14
N CYS A 233 12.94 -9.02 8.88
CA CYS A 233 11.53 -8.80 9.18
C CYS A 233 11.24 -7.32 9.46
N TYR A 234 9.96 -6.98 9.54
CA TYR A 234 9.53 -5.69 10.04
C TYR A 234 8.20 -5.79 10.77
N ILE A 235 7.92 -4.79 11.60
CA ILE A 235 6.60 -4.58 12.18
C ILE A 235 6.09 -3.18 11.86
N SER A 236 4.77 -3.05 11.87
CA SER A 236 4.09 -1.76 11.81
C SER A 236 2.93 -1.76 12.80
N TYR A 237 2.72 -0.63 13.46
CA TYR A 237 1.49 -0.37 14.20
C TYR A 237 0.95 1.02 13.89
N SER A 238 -0.36 1.18 13.98
CA SER A 238 -1.04 2.45 13.77
C SER A 238 -2.30 2.55 14.61
N TYR A 239 -2.44 3.68 15.31
CA TYR A 239 -3.61 4.03 16.07
C TYR A 239 -4.69 4.66 15.19
N TYR A 240 -5.93 4.22 15.38
CA TYR A 240 -7.11 4.71 14.70
C TYR A 240 -8.11 5.24 15.73
N PRO A 241 -8.21 6.58 15.91
CA PRO A 241 -9.09 7.19 16.91
C PRO A 241 -10.56 6.78 16.78
N ASN A 242 -11.01 6.48 15.55
CA ASN A 242 -12.39 6.07 15.25
C ASN A 242 -12.55 4.55 15.11
N GLY A 243 -11.58 3.78 15.60
CA GLY A 243 -11.50 2.33 15.42
C GLY A 243 -10.85 1.93 14.09
N VAL A 244 -10.28 0.71 14.07
CA VAL A 244 -9.62 0.17 12.89
C VAL A 244 -10.63 -0.09 11.77
N PRO A 245 -10.43 0.44 10.55
CA PRO A 245 -11.33 0.20 9.42
C PRO A 245 -11.45 -1.31 9.14
N ARG A 246 -12.68 -1.84 9.16
CA ARG A 246 -12.94 -3.23 8.78
C ARG A 246 -13.14 -3.30 7.27
N THR A 247 -12.32 -4.11 6.57
CA THR A 247 -12.57 -4.47 5.17
C THR A 247 -13.83 -5.35 5.08
N PRO A 248 -14.71 -5.18 4.07
CA PRO A 248 -15.97 -5.95 3.95
C PRO A 248 -15.83 -7.47 3.74
N SER A 249 -14.63 -8.04 3.78
CA SER A 249 -14.35 -9.43 3.40
C SER A 249 -14.09 -10.39 4.56
N SER A 250 -14.19 -9.93 5.81
CA SER A 250 -14.02 -10.77 7.01
C SER A 250 -15.22 -10.63 7.95
N ALA A 251 -16.39 -11.06 7.48
CA ALA A 251 -17.53 -11.34 8.34
C ALA A 251 -17.40 -12.77 8.89
N SER A 252 -16.51 -12.94 9.86
CA SER A 252 -16.50 -14.07 10.77
C SER A 252 -15.77 -13.62 12.03
N ASP A 253 -16.51 -12.93 12.91
CA ASP A 253 -16.45 -13.22 14.33
C ASP A 253 -17.64 -12.58 15.06
N THR A 254 -18.31 -13.46 15.79
CA THR A 254 -19.45 -13.24 16.67
C THR A 254 -18.98 -12.51 17.93
N SER A 255 -19.59 -11.37 18.26
CA SER A 255 -19.96 -11.02 19.65
C SER A 255 -20.85 -9.77 19.70
N PRO A 256 -21.78 -9.68 20.67
CA PRO A 256 -22.89 -8.75 20.64
C PRO A 256 -22.54 -7.41 21.29
N SER A 257 -22.90 -6.30 20.66
CA SER A 257 -23.26 -5.10 21.41
C SER A 257 -24.20 -4.21 20.58
N SER A 258 -25.36 -3.99 21.18
CA SER A 258 -26.39 -3.06 20.78
C SER A 258 -25.90 -1.61 20.88
N SER A 259 -25.92 -0.87 19.77
CA SER A 259 -26.34 0.54 19.79
C SER A 259 -26.75 0.99 18.39
N SER A 260 -27.99 1.44 18.28
CA SER A 260 -28.59 1.95 17.05
C SER A 260 -27.90 3.24 16.59
N GLY A 261 -27.55 3.29 15.31
CA GLY A 261 -27.05 4.51 14.66
C GLY A 261 -26.96 4.35 13.14
N SER A 262 -28.10 4.18 12.49
CA SER A 262 -28.22 4.11 11.02
C SER A 262 -27.70 5.39 10.36
N ASN A 263 -26.51 5.30 9.75
CA ASN A 263 -25.99 6.31 8.82
C ASN A 263 -26.39 6.01 7.36
N THR A 264 -27.49 5.28 7.15
CA THR A 264 -28.03 4.98 5.81
C THR A 264 -28.90 6.13 5.28
N GLY A 265 -29.39 7.02 6.16
CA GLY A 265 -30.25 8.14 5.78
C GLY A 265 -29.55 9.29 5.04
N LYS A 266 -28.24 9.52 5.27
CA LYS A 266 -27.52 10.66 4.69
C LYS A 266 -27.12 10.43 3.24
N THR A 267 -26.76 9.21 2.87
CA THR A 267 -26.37 8.87 1.49
C THR A 267 -27.57 8.84 0.53
N VAL A 268 -28.73 8.35 1.00
CA VAL A 268 -29.97 8.34 0.20
C VAL A 268 -30.53 9.76 0.05
N ALA A 269 -30.46 10.61 1.08
CA ALA A 269 -30.91 12.00 1.01
C ALA A 269 -30.14 12.84 -0.03
N ILE A 270 -28.83 12.61 -0.19
CA ILE A 270 -27.99 13.32 -1.16
C ILE A 270 -28.30 12.86 -2.60
N ILE A 271 -28.50 11.56 -2.82
CA ILE A 271 -28.76 11.00 -4.15
C ILE A 271 -30.17 11.38 -4.63
N VAL A 272 -31.17 11.36 -3.74
CA VAL A 272 -32.55 11.74 -4.08
C VAL A 272 -32.70 13.26 -4.21
N GLY A 273 -32.00 14.04 -3.37
CA GLY A 273 -31.98 15.50 -3.46
C GLY A 273 -31.33 16.03 -4.75
N GLY A 274 -30.25 15.40 -5.21
CA GLY A 274 -29.57 15.77 -6.46
C GLY A 274 -30.42 15.53 -7.71
N ALA A 275 -31.17 14.42 -7.76
CA ALA A 275 -32.05 14.12 -8.89
C ALA A 275 -33.26 15.07 -8.95
N ALA A 276 -33.86 15.40 -7.80
CA ALA A 276 -34.97 16.35 -7.73
C ALA A 276 -34.53 17.79 -8.07
N GLY A 277 -33.35 18.22 -7.61
CA GLY A 277 -32.80 19.55 -7.89
C GLY A 277 -32.50 19.80 -9.37
N VAL A 278 -31.92 18.81 -10.06
CA VAL A 278 -31.66 18.91 -11.51
C VAL A 278 -32.97 18.91 -12.30
N GLY A 279 -33.95 18.09 -11.90
CA GLY A 279 -35.28 18.09 -12.53
C GLY A 279 -35.98 19.45 -12.41
N PHE A 280 -35.95 20.06 -11.22
CA PHE A 280 -36.57 21.37 -10.99
C PHE A 280 -35.90 22.50 -11.78
N LEU A 281 -34.57 22.49 -11.89
CA LEU A 281 -33.81 23.45 -12.71
C LEU A 281 -34.13 23.35 -14.20
N VAL A 282 -34.28 22.12 -14.73
CA VAL A 282 -34.64 21.92 -16.13
C VAL A 282 -36.07 22.43 -16.41
N ILE A 283 -37.02 22.13 -15.52
CA ILE A 283 -38.41 22.62 -15.65
C ILE A 283 -38.44 24.16 -15.59
N PHE A 284 -37.71 24.77 -14.66
CA PHE A 284 -37.62 26.23 -14.54
C PHE A 284 -37.04 26.88 -15.81
N MET A 285 -35.97 26.30 -16.38
CA MET A 285 -35.39 26.80 -17.63
C MET A 285 -36.31 26.63 -18.84
N LEU A 286 -37.11 25.57 -18.90
CA LEU A 286 -38.12 25.38 -19.96
C LEU A 286 -39.26 26.41 -19.85
N PHE A 287 -39.73 26.71 -18.64
CA PHE A 287 -40.73 27.75 -18.39
C PHE A 287 -40.19 29.15 -18.72
N ALA A 288 -38.96 29.48 -18.30
CA ALA A 288 -38.33 30.75 -18.64
C ALA A 288 -38.23 30.93 -20.16
N ARG A 289 -37.78 29.90 -20.90
CA ARG A 289 -37.74 29.94 -22.37
C ARG A 289 -39.11 30.12 -23.01
N GLY A 290 -40.16 29.52 -22.44
CA GLY A 290 -41.55 29.71 -22.88
C GLY A 290 -42.06 31.14 -22.67
N LEU A 291 -41.66 31.79 -21.58
CA LEU A 291 -42.02 33.19 -21.28
C LEU A 291 -41.27 34.18 -22.18
N PHE A 292 -40.00 33.93 -22.49
CA PHE A 292 -39.26 34.76 -23.45
C PHE A 292 -39.80 34.62 -24.87
N LYS A 293 -40.20 33.41 -25.30
CA LYS A 293 -40.84 33.21 -26.60
C LYS A 293 -42.19 33.91 -26.77
N LYS A 294 -42.87 34.25 -25.67
CA LYS A 294 -44.14 35.00 -25.67
C LYS A 294 -43.94 36.51 -25.76
N LYS A 295 -42.73 37.01 -25.48
CA LYS A 295 -42.38 38.43 -25.58
C LYS A 295 -41.88 38.85 -26.96
N ASP A 296 -41.44 37.91 -27.79
CA ASP A 296 -40.96 38.17 -29.16
C ASP A 296 -42.08 38.04 -30.21
N GLY A 297 -43.35 37.99 -29.77
CA GLY A 297 -44.54 37.80 -30.61
C GLY A 297 -45.63 38.86 -30.41
N LEU A 298 -45.25 40.07 -29.98
CA LEU A 298 -46.08 41.26 -30.05
C LEU A 298 -45.27 42.43 -30.64
#